data_AF-A0A960TQX6-F1
#
_entry.id   AF-A0A960TQX6-F1
#
_cell.length_a   1.000
_cell.length_b   1.000
_cell.length_c   1.000
_cell.angle_alpha   90.00
_cell.angle_beta   90.00
_cell.angle_gamma   90.00
#
_symmetry.space_group_name_H-M   'P 1'
#
loop_
_entity.id
_entity.type
_entity.pdbx_description
1 polymer ?
#
loop_
_entity_poly.entity_id
_entity_poly.type
_entity_poly.pdbx_seq_one_letter_code
_entity_poly.pdbx_strand_id
1 'polypeptide(L)'
;MIWLTENWRELVGYLAPLFIILSMTRSNVKEIRIYMILGCITFVIYGALVQAWPVSVANALIGVVTLVYFLKEFNVKREYHFDGKAAFLEKFSDDLEEKFPEGVPAGEWRTVYHETEIAGFAVLREGKVVASYICPTYRDSSSEAWLKSAFDAS
;
A
#
# COMPACT_ATOMS: atom_id res chain seq x y z
N MET A 1 -23.20 34.72 -14.85
CA MET A 1 -21.96 33.93 -14.95
C MET A 1 -20.70 34.82 -14.92
N ILE A 2 -20.77 36.01 -14.28
CA ILE A 2 -19.69 37.00 -14.16
C ILE A 2 -19.04 36.94 -12.76
N TRP A 3 -19.72 36.33 -11.79
CA TRP A 3 -19.24 36.16 -10.40
C TRP A 3 -18.01 35.25 -10.25
N LEU A 4 -17.79 34.29 -11.16
CA LEU A 4 -16.65 33.35 -11.07
C LEU A 4 -15.32 33.96 -11.55
N THR A 5 -15.37 35.03 -12.34
CA THR A 5 -14.19 35.60 -13.00
C THR A 5 -13.51 36.69 -12.19
N GLU A 6 -14.21 37.36 -11.27
CA GLU A 6 -13.62 38.45 -10.46
C GLU A 6 -12.90 37.95 -9.20
N ASN A 7 -13.12 36.70 -8.79
CA ASN A 7 -12.47 36.10 -7.63
C ASN A 7 -11.72 34.80 -7.98
N TRP A 8 -10.59 34.93 -8.66
CA TRP A 8 -9.66 33.80 -8.93
C TRP A 8 -9.31 32.99 -7.66
N ARG A 9 -9.37 33.61 -6.48
CA ARG A 9 -9.21 32.98 -5.16
C ARG A 9 -10.27 31.93 -4.85
N GLU A 10 -11.51 32.11 -5.28
CA GLU A 10 -12.59 31.14 -5.08
C GLU A 10 -12.40 29.89 -5.94
N LEU A 11 -11.85 30.05 -7.15
CA LEU A 11 -11.53 28.92 -8.03
C LEU A 11 -10.52 27.96 -7.37
N VAL A 12 -9.52 28.50 -6.66
CA VAL A 12 -8.56 27.70 -5.88
C VAL A 12 -9.27 26.91 -4.77
N GLY A 13 -10.28 27.49 -4.14
CA GLY A 13 -11.09 26.83 -3.11
C GLY A 13 -11.82 25.61 -3.64
N TYR A 14 -12.33 25.65 -4.88
CA TYR A 14 -12.99 24.51 -5.52
C TYR A 14 -12.03 23.40 -5.97
N LEU A 15 -10.76 23.72 -6.21
CA LEU A 15 -9.74 22.70 -6.54
C LEU A 15 -9.44 21.76 -5.36
N ALA A 16 -9.56 22.24 -4.12
CA ALA A 16 -9.26 21.43 -2.94
C ALA A 16 -10.17 20.19 -2.77
N PRO A 17 -11.51 20.30 -2.77
CA PRO A 17 -12.39 19.12 -2.71
C PRO A 17 -12.30 18.26 -3.98
N LEU A 18 -11.93 18.84 -5.13
CA LEU A 18 -11.71 18.07 -6.36
C LEU A 18 -10.57 17.06 -6.18
N PHE A 19 -9.45 17.44 -5.57
CA PHE A 19 -8.36 16.50 -5.26
C PHE A 19 -8.80 15.39 -4.32
N ILE A 20 -9.65 15.70 -3.33
CA ILE A 20 -10.19 14.68 -2.41
C ILE A 20 -11.06 13.68 -3.17
N ILE A 21 -11.96 14.15 -4.04
CA ILE A 21 -12.81 13.28 -4.86
C ILE A 21 -11.95 12.41 -5.80
N LEU A 22 -10.92 12.99 -6.43
CA LEU A 22 -9.99 12.25 -7.27
C LEU A 22 -9.14 11.23 -6.48
N SER A 23 -8.96 11.40 -5.17
CA SER A 23 -8.32 10.38 -4.35
C SER A 23 -9.19 9.12 -4.26
N MET A 24 -10.52 9.28 -4.20
CA MET A 24 -11.47 8.17 -4.03
C MET A 24 -11.60 7.29 -5.27
N THR A 25 -11.23 7.79 -6.45
CA THR A 25 -11.19 6.99 -7.69
C THR A 25 -9.93 6.12 -7.79
N ARG A 26 -8.99 6.23 -6.85
CA ARG A 26 -7.75 5.44 -6.84
C ARG A 26 -7.87 4.22 -5.93
N SER A 27 -7.37 3.07 -6.39
CA SER A 27 -7.29 1.85 -5.57
C SER A 27 -5.96 1.74 -4.80
N ASN A 28 -4.91 2.46 -5.24
CA ASN A 28 -3.60 2.41 -4.60
C ASN A 28 -3.51 3.38 -3.43
N VAL A 29 -3.25 2.88 -2.23
CA VAL A 29 -3.10 3.67 -0.99
C VAL A 29 -2.06 4.80 -1.15
N LYS A 30 -0.98 4.57 -1.90
CA LYS A 30 0.03 5.60 -2.17
C LYS A 30 -0.56 6.76 -2.97
N GLU A 31 -1.32 6.46 -4.02
CA GLU A 31 -1.98 7.47 -4.85
C GLU A 31 -3.02 8.25 -4.03
N ILE A 32 -3.84 7.56 -3.24
CA ILE A 32 -4.82 8.19 -2.33
C ILE A 32 -4.14 9.24 -1.44
N ARG A 33 -3.04 8.85 -0.76
CA ARG A 33 -2.30 9.75 0.14
C ARG A 33 -1.68 10.94 -0.59
N ILE A 34 -1.17 10.76 -1.82
CA ILE A 34 -0.65 11.87 -2.64
C ILE A 34 -1.75 12.88 -2.93
N TYR A 35 -2.93 12.43 -3.37
CA TYR A 35 -4.07 13.32 -3.63
C TYR A 35 -4.56 14.02 -2.35
N MET A 36 -4.57 13.34 -1.20
CA MET A 36 -4.89 13.98 0.09
C MET A 36 -3.89 15.08 0.45
N ILE A 37 -2.58 14.87 0.23
CA ILE A 37 -1.55 15.89 0.46
C ILE A 37 -1.77 17.09 -0.47
N LEU A 38 -2.06 16.87 -1.76
CA LEU A 38 -2.38 17.95 -2.71
C LEU A 38 -3.63 18.73 -2.29
N GLY A 39 -4.68 18.04 -1.82
CA GLY A 39 -5.87 18.67 -1.27
C GLY A 39 -5.57 19.53 -0.04
N CYS A 40 -4.76 19.03 0.89
CA CYS A 40 -4.33 19.79 2.08
C CYS A 40 -3.53 21.05 1.69
N ILE A 41 -2.57 20.93 0.77
CA ILE A 41 -1.79 22.08 0.27
C ILE A 41 -2.72 23.13 -0.34
N THR A 42 -3.70 22.70 -1.13
CA THR A 42 -4.68 23.60 -1.76
C THR A 42 -5.53 24.31 -0.72
N PHE A 43 -6.02 23.62 0.32
CA PHE A 43 -6.76 24.25 1.42
C PHE A 43 -5.91 25.21 2.25
N VAL A 44 -4.63 24.91 2.47
CA VAL A 44 -3.71 25.81 3.17
C VAL A 44 -3.54 27.12 2.41
N ILE A 45 -3.25 27.02 1.10
CA ILE A 45 -3.09 28.17 0.20
C ILE A 45 -4.40 28.97 0.13
N TYR A 46 -5.52 28.29 -0.12
CA TYR A 46 -6.83 28.93 -0.19
C TYR A 46 -7.18 29.66 1.11
N GLY A 47 -7.09 28.97 2.25
CA GLY A 47 -7.41 29.55 3.55
C GLY A 47 -6.53 30.76 3.89
N ALA A 48 -5.26 30.77 3.46
CA ALA A 48 -4.37 31.91 3.65
C ALA A 48 -4.78 33.10 2.76
N LEU A 49 -5.18 32.84 1.51
CA LEU A 49 -5.64 33.86 0.56
C LEU A 49 -6.93 34.56 0.99
N VAL A 50 -7.83 33.84 1.68
CA VAL A 50 -9.11 34.38 2.18
C VAL A 50 -9.09 34.68 3.68
N GLN A 51 -7.91 34.60 4.33
CA GLN A 51 -7.72 34.79 5.78
C GLN A 51 -8.57 33.87 6.67
N ALA A 52 -8.99 32.71 6.15
CA ALA A 52 -9.63 31.64 6.90
C ALA A 52 -8.57 30.81 7.64
N TRP A 53 -7.91 31.42 8.63
CA TRP A 53 -6.86 30.78 9.42
C TRP A 53 -7.23 29.42 10.01
N PRO A 54 -8.45 29.18 10.53
CA PRO A 54 -8.83 27.86 11.02
C PRO A 54 -8.73 26.76 9.94
N VAL A 55 -9.10 27.08 8.70
CA VAL A 55 -9.02 26.14 7.56
C VAL A 55 -7.57 25.85 7.22
N SER A 56 -6.71 26.87 7.13
CA SER A 56 -5.29 26.69 6.83
C SER A 56 -4.57 25.89 7.89
N VAL A 57 -4.77 26.22 9.17
CA VAL A 57 -4.09 25.53 10.28
C VAL A 57 -4.53 24.07 10.35
N ALA A 58 -5.83 23.78 10.25
CA ALA A 58 -6.34 22.41 10.26
C ALA A 58 -5.75 21.58 9.11
N ASN A 59 -5.76 22.11 7.89
CA ASN A 59 -5.25 21.38 6.72
C ASN A 59 -3.72 21.25 6.71
N ALA A 60 -2.98 22.22 7.28
CA ALA A 60 -1.54 22.09 7.47
C ALA A 60 -1.20 20.93 8.42
N LEU A 61 -1.91 20.82 9.55
CA LEU A 61 -1.72 19.71 10.50
C LEU A 61 -2.05 18.36 9.87
N ILE A 62 -3.18 18.26 9.17
CA ILE A 62 -3.57 17.03 8.45
C ILE A 62 -2.51 16.66 7.41
N GLY A 63 -2.04 17.64 6.63
CA GLY A 63 -1.01 17.44 5.61
C GLY A 63 0.31 16.91 6.20
N VAL A 64 0.77 17.50 7.31
CA VAL A 64 2.00 17.05 8.01
C VAL A 64 1.84 15.62 8.53
N VAL A 65 0.74 15.32 9.22
CA VAL A 65 0.47 13.97 9.74
C VAL A 65 0.44 12.96 8.60
N THR A 66 -0.28 13.28 7.52
CA THR A 66 -0.38 12.42 6.33
C THR A 66 0.98 12.18 5.70
N LEU A 67 1.83 13.21 5.59
CA LEU A 67 3.18 13.10 5.05
C LEU A 67 4.09 12.23 5.93
N VAL A 68 4.05 12.40 7.26
CA VAL A 68 4.86 11.60 8.19
C VAL A 68 4.50 10.12 8.10
N TYR A 69 3.20 9.79 8.09
CA TYR A 69 2.76 8.39 7.93
C TYR A 69 3.10 7.84 6.55
N PHE A 70 2.93 8.63 5.50
CA PHE A 70 3.32 8.26 4.14
C PHE A 70 4.79 7.88 4.08
N LEU A 71 5.69 8.74 4.59
CA LEU A 71 7.15 8.49 4.59
C LEU A 71 7.55 7.29 5.45
N LYS A 72 6.90 7.07 6.60
CA LYS A 72 7.16 5.88 7.44
C LYS A 72 6.81 4.60 6.71
N GLU A 73 5.72 4.58 5.96
CA GLU A 73 5.23 3.40 5.23
C GLU A 73 6.20 2.93 4.12
N PHE A 74 7.07 3.82 3.60
CA PHE A 74 8.13 3.43 2.65
C PHE A 74 9.35 2.77 3.31
N ASN A 75 9.52 2.91 4.62
CA ASN A 75 10.72 2.45 5.34
C ASN A 75 10.49 1.24 6.24
N VAL A 76 9.26 0.72 6.33
CA VAL A 76 9.01 -0.52 7.06
C VAL A 76 9.35 -1.71 6.16
N LYS A 77 10.51 -2.33 6.41
CA LYS A 77 10.74 -3.73 6.01
C LYS A 77 9.69 -4.57 6.74
N ARG A 78 8.66 -5.02 6.03
CA ARG A 78 7.56 -5.78 6.60
C ARG A 78 7.98 -7.25 6.76
N GLU A 79 8.66 -7.56 7.86
CA GLU A 79 8.69 -8.93 8.39
C GLU A 79 7.56 -9.06 9.40
N TYR A 80 6.45 -9.68 8.99
CA TYR A 80 5.41 -10.11 9.92
C TYR A 80 5.71 -11.55 10.32
N HIS A 81 5.93 -11.79 11.61
CA HIS A 81 6.04 -13.12 12.17
C HIS A 81 4.73 -13.89 11.92
N PHE A 82 4.87 -15.04 11.28
CA PHE A 82 3.75 -15.84 10.78
C PHE A 82 3.27 -16.82 11.85
N ASP A 83 2.22 -16.44 12.59
CA ASP A 83 1.54 -17.32 13.57
C ASP A 83 0.47 -18.23 12.94
N GLY A 84 0.27 -18.13 11.62
CA GLY A 84 -0.83 -18.78 10.88
C GLY A 84 -0.46 -20.01 10.07
N LYS A 85 0.70 -20.65 10.31
CA LYS A 85 1.22 -21.75 9.48
C LYS A 85 0.23 -22.90 9.31
N ALA A 86 -0.40 -23.34 10.40
CA ALA A 86 -1.38 -24.41 10.34
C ALA A 86 -2.60 -24.03 9.47
N ALA A 87 -3.18 -22.85 9.70
CA ALA A 87 -4.35 -22.37 8.95
C ALA A 87 -4.06 -22.16 7.46
N PHE A 88 -2.84 -21.72 7.11
CA PHE A 88 -2.42 -21.58 5.72
C PHE A 88 -2.25 -22.93 5.03
N LEU A 89 -1.57 -23.88 5.68
CA LEU A 89 -1.38 -25.23 5.15
C LEU A 89 -2.71 -25.94 4.95
N GLU A 90 -3.66 -25.76 5.87
CA GLU A 90 -5.02 -26.28 5.74
C GLU A 90 -5.74 -25.65 4.54
N LYS A 91 -5.73 -24.31 4.45
CA LYS A 91 -6.41 -23.56 3.38
C LYS A 91 -5.92 -23.91 1.98
N PHE A 92 -4.63 -24.20 1.82
CA PHE A 92 -4.01 -24.48 0.53
C PHE A 92 -3.57 -25.95 0.38
N SER A 93 -4.10 -26.85 1.20
CA SER A 93 -3.70 -28.26 1.25
C SER A 93 -3.75 -28.94 -0.12
N ASP A 94 -4.85 -28.83 -0.86
CA ASP A 94 -5.01 -29.45 -2.18
C ASP A 94 -3.92 -29.00 -3.19
N ASP A 95 -3.65 -27.69 -3.29
CA ASP A 95 -2.66 -27.13 -4.22
C ASP A 95 -1.21 -27.36 -3.73
N LEU A 96 -1.01 -27.52 -2.42
CA LEU A 96 0.27 -27.90 -1.84
C LEU A 96 0.59 -29.38 -2.05
N GLU A 97 -0.40 -30.28 -1.98
CA GLU A 97 -0.23 -31.70 -2.30
C GLU A 97 0.09 -31.90 -3.78
N GLU A 98 -0.52 -31.10 -4.67
CA GLU A 98 -0.19 -31.10 -6.11
C GLU A 98 1.25 -30.63 -6.35
N LYS A 99 1.67 -29.52 -5.73
CA LYS A 99 3.01 -28.94 -5.94
C LYS A 99 4.13 -29.64 -5.18
N PHE A 100 3.82 -30.19 -4.01
CA PHE A 100 4.76 -30.85 -3.11
C PHE A 100 4.19 -32.21 -2.70
N PRO A 101 4.18 -33.21 -3.62
CA PRO A 101 3.60 -34.53 -3.35
C PRO A 101 4.31 -35.29 -2.21
N GLU A 102 5.57 -34.96 -1.93
CA GLU A 102 6.34 -35.50 -0.78
C GLU A 102 6.21 -34.64 0.49
N GLY A 103 5.37 -33.60 0.45
CA GLY A 103 5.23 -32.59 1.48
C GLY A 103 6.24 -31.45 1.35
N VAL A 104 5.94 -30.32 1.98
CA VAL A 104 6.84 -29.16 1.99
C VAL A 104 8.10 -29.50 2.80
N PRO A 105 9.32 -29.32 2.23
CA PRO A 105 10.55 -29.69 2.92
C PRO A 105 10.74 -28.92 4.24
N ALA A 106 11.46 -29.53 5.18
CA ALA A 106 11.83 -28.90 6.43
C ALA A 106 12.95 -27.87 6.20
N GLY A 107 12.83 -26.70 6.84
CA GLY A 107 13.79 -25.61 6.74
C GLY A 107 13.29 -24.32 7.41
N GLU A 108 14.00 -23.22 7.21
CA GLU A 108 13.60 -21.88 7.64
C GLU A 108 12.51 -21.36 6.69
N TRP A 109 11.33 -21.04 7.22
CA TRP A 109 10.23 -20.51 6.42
C TRP A 109 10.32 -18.99 6.35
N ARG A 110 10.29 -18.45 5.14
CA ARG A 110 10.10 -17.02 4.87
C ARG A 110 8.81 -16.83 4.10
N THR A 111 7.90 -16.05 4.65
CA THR A 111 6.63 -15.72 4.00
C THR A 111 6.74 -14.39 3.27
N VAL A 112 6.14 -14.32 2.09
CA VAL A 112 6.01 -13.07 1.35
C VAL A 112 4.55 -12.65 1.39
N TYR A 113 4.34 -11.38 1.76
CA TYR A 113 3.02 -10.78 1.86
C TYR A 113 2.79 -9.80 0.73
N HIS A 114 1.57 -9.78 0.22
CA HIS A 114 1.07 -8.72 -0.64
C HIS A 114 0.00 -7.95 0.14
N GLU A 115 0.28 -6.67 0.41
CA GLU A 115 -0.54 -5.80 1.28
C GLU A 115 -0.69 -6.31 2.71
N THR A 116 -1.70 -7.13 2.96
CA THR A 116 -2.02 -7.74 4.27
C THR A 116 -2.25 -9.25 4.18
N GLU A 117 -2.18 -9.82 2.98
CA GLU A 117 -2.41 -11.23 2.74
C GLU A 117 -1.11 -11.96 2.42
N ILE A 118 -1.07 -13.26 2.73
CA ILE A 118 0.07 -14.12 2.39
C ILE A 118 0.02 -14.38 0.89
N ALA A 119 1.02 -13.88 0.19
CA ALA A 119 1.17 -14.08 -1.25
C ALA A 119 1.94 -15.36 -1.58
N GLY A 120 2.78 -15.83 -0.65
CA GLY A 120 3.52 -17.08 -0.81
C GLY A 120 4.50 -17.34 0.33
N PHE A 121 5.28 -18.41 0.20
CA PHE A 121 6.39 -18.73 1.10
C PHE A 121 7.59 -19.30 0.34
N ALA A 122 8.78 -19.16 0.92
CA ALA A 122 9.97 -19.91 0.58
C ALA A 122 10.47 -20.66 1.81
N VAL A 123 11.04 -21.84 1.57
CA VAL A 123 11.75 -22.62 2.58
C VAL A 123 13.23 -22.57 2.21
N LEU A 124 14.05 -22.17 3.18
CA LEU A 124 15.49 -22.11 3.05
C LEU A 124 16.16 -23.22 3.86
N ARG A 125 17.24 -23.76 3.31
CA ARG A 125 18.15 -24.69 3.99
C ARG A 125 19.58 -24.21 3.73
N GLU A 126 20.32 -23.94 4.80
CA GLU A 126 21.69 -23.41 4.71
C GLU A 126 21.79 -22.13 3.86
N GLY A 127 20.79 -21.25 3.95
CA GLY A 127 20.74 -19.99 3.21
C GLY A 127 20.42 -20.14 1.71
N LYS A 128 19.99 -21.32 1.24
CA LYS A 128 19.51 -21.52 -0.13
C LYS A 128 18.03 -21.87 -0.13
N VAL A 129 17.28 -21.30 -1.07
CA VAL A 129 15.87 -21.66 -1.28
C VAL A 129 15.78 -23.09 -1.81
N VAL A 130 15.12 -23.96 -1.05
CA VAL A 130 14.87 -25.37 -1.39
C VAL A 130 13.44 -25.64 -1.84
N ALA A 131 12.50 -24.76 -1.49
CA ALA A 131 11.13 -24.78 -2.00
C ALA A 131 10.56 -23.36 -2.00
N SER A 132 9.72 -23.05 -2.97
CA SER A 132 8.96 -21.80 -3.02
C SER A 132 7.55 -22.05 -3.51
N TYR A 133 6.59 -21.34 -2.92
CA TYR A 133 5.18 -21.44 -3.22
C TYR A 133 4.59 -20.06 -3.37
N ILE A 134 3.81 -19.86 -4.43
CA ILE A 134 3.01 -18.66 -4.67
C ILE A 134 1.54 -19.08 -4.66
N CYS A 135 0.73 -18.39 -3.86
CA CYS A 135 -0.70 -18.65 -3.75
C CYS A 135 -1.36 -18.50 -5.15
N PRO A 136 -2.33 -19.34 -5.51
CA PRO A 136 -2.99 -19.30 -6.82
C PRO A 136 -3.50 -17.91 -7.21
N THR A 137 -4.00 -17.15 -6.24
CA THR A 137 -4.48 -15.76 -6.40
C THR A 137 -3.47 -14.82 -7.06
N TYR A 138 -2.16 -15.08 -6.90
CA TYR A 138 -1.09 -14.24 -7.42
C TYR A 138 -0.33 -14.87 -8.59
N ARG A 139 -0.67 -16.11 -8.98
CA ARG A 139 0.10 -16.97 -9.91
C ARG A 139 0.14 -16.48 -11.36
N ASP A 140 -0.69 -15.51 -11.75
CA ASP A 140 -0.68 -14.88 -13.08
C ASP A 140 -0.87 -13.35 -12.99
N SER A 141 -0.56 -12.77 -11.83
CA SER A 141 -0.68 -11.34 -11.58
C SER A 141 0.60 -10.59 -11.95
N SER A 142 0.51 -9.26 -12.11
CA SER A 142 1.71 -8.40 -12.19
C SER A 142 2.63 -8.55 -10.97
N SER A 143 2.12 -9.08 -9.86
CA SER A 143 2.87 -9.37 -8.64
C SER A 143 3.69 -10.67 -8.71
N GLU A 144 3.46 -11.57 -9.67
CA GLU A 144 4.16 -12.87 -9.76
C GLU A 144 5.67 -12.71 -9.98
N ALA A 145 6.08 -11.86 -10.94
CA ALA A 145 7.49 -11.60 -11.23
C ALA A 145 8.22 -10.97 -10.03
N TRP A 146 7.54 -10.07 -9.32
CA TRP A 146 8.05 -9.48 -8.08
C TRP A 146 8.21 -10.55 -6.98
N LEU A 147 7.20 -11.41 -6.79
CA LEU A 147 7.25 -12.50 -5.80
C LEU A 147 8.41 -13.45 -6.07
N LYS A 148 8.63 -13.86 -7.33
CA LYS A 148 9.79 -14.68 -7.71
C LYS A 148 11.11 -14.00 -7.35
N SER A 149 11.27 -12.72 -7.69
CA SER A 149 12.49 -11.97 -7.33
C SER A 149 12.69 -11.82 -5.82
N ALA A 150 11.60 -11.76 -5.04
CA ALA A 150 11.67 -11.64 -3.59
C ALA A 150 12.15 -12.96 -2.95
N PHE A 151 11.86 -14.11 -3.56
CA PHE A 151 12.38 -15.41 -3.13
C PHE A 151 13.83 -15.63 -3.57
N ASP A 152 14.23 -15.15 -4.76
CA ASP A 152 15.59 -15.31 -5.27
C ASP A 152 16.62 -14.36 -4.63
N ALA A 153 16.18 -13.25 -4.05
CA ALA A 153 17.05 -12.25 -3.41
C ALA A 153 17.46 -12.59 -1.96
N SER A 154 17.11 -13.79 -1.47
CA SER A 154 17.32 -14.22 -0.07
C SER A 154 18.38 -15.29 0.14
#